data_AF-A0A533YH57-F1
#
_entry.id   AF-A0A533YH57-F1
#
_cell.length_a   1.000
_cell.length_b   1.000
_cell.length_c   1.000
_cell.angle_alpha   90.00
_cell.angle_beta   90.00
_cell.angle_gamma   90.00
#
_symmetry.space_group_name_H-M   'P 1'
#
loop_
_entity.id
_entity.type
_entity.pdbx_description
1 polymer ?
#
loop_
_entity_poly.entity_id
_entity_poly.type
_entity_poly.pdbx_seq_one_letter_code
_entity_poly.pdbx_strand_id
1 'polypeptide(L)'
;MTPADREFLWRWSGIPSHGLGLSVDVYSPDLFELLAALEARGLRYGYLEVFKAAQPALALVRQRLPNILLAYHAEGLWITQPDWEATYPVETELVAASTHLRTLGSYWMNHECATKQMAGYSFGTYLPPLLTPLSADVTARNVGMVQSALDRRCSTPSGPGPLLLLETPPLTYFGFGQLSMAEFFRRITELVPCGVVLDIGHLWTVYRYSGERHRPVMEFLSEFLDTFPLERVVQIHVAGLAEQGTDRQAGSLPWWLDAHSAPIPGLLFDMLAQVLSHPRLAHLKGMALEVDTKSVSQIVLEFDRFCERFGRWCGRWNGDREPACSSEDVRVGLAARPASTCATDRAGANELLRQYNLYARVVTGTIDASAAGLPSPGLEPEALTVYRRSYLPREILEWGGDLRDMFPQTCRLLDRHEMTLASFLEYWFREPRTVEGPYDFFLLKLDCFCEFVGEMLPSAANVAAHEAAELRLGYETACEQIGT
;
A
#
# COMPACT_ATOMS: atom_id res chain seq x y z
N MET A 1 2.52 24.69 16.28
CA MET A 1 2.97 24.29 14.93
C MET A 1 4.45 23.92 15.01
N THR A 2 4.74 22.63 14.91
CA THR A 2 6.10 22.09 14.95
C THR A 2 6.89 22.47 13.69
N PRO A 3 8.22 22.27 13.65
CA PRO A 3 8.98 22.38 12.41
C PRO A 3 8.49 21.42 11.30
N ALA A 4 8.06 20.21 11.67
CA ALA A 4 7.46 19.26 10.72
C ALA A 4 6.15 19.81 10.13
N ASP A 5 5.29 20.43 10.95
CA ASP A 5 4.04 21.05 10.47
C ASP A 5 4.31 22.18 9.47
N ARG A 6 5.28 23.06 9.79
CA ARG A 6 5.65 24.20 8.92
C ARG A 6 6.14 23.72 7.56
N GLU A 7 6.99 22.71 7.54
CA GLU A 7 7.55 22.18 6.30
C GLU A 7 6.49 21.43 5.48
N PHE A 8 5.63 20.63 6.14
CA PHE A 8 4.47 20.02 5.48
C PHE A 8 3.58 21.06 4.81
N LEU A 9 3.19 22.12 5.53
CA LEU A 9 2.34 23.19 5.00
C LEU A 9 2.98 23.93 3.82
N TRP A 10 4.30 24.14 3.88
CA TRP A 10 5.04 24.75 2.78
C TRP A 10 5.08 23.88 1.52
N ARG A 11 5.26 22.56 1.67
CA ARG A 11 5.19 21.62 0.53
C ARG A 11 3.76 21.55 -0.02
N TRP A 12 2.80 21.40 0.88
CA TRP A 12 1.39 21.28 0.57
C TRP A 12 0.83 22.50 -0.19
N SER A 13 1.29 23.71 0.11
CA SER A 13 0.80 24.93 -0.55
C SER A 13 1.15 24.98 -2.05
N GLY A 14 2.21 24.28 -2.46
CA GLY A 14 2.59 24.12 -3.87
C GLY A 14 1.77 23.09 -4.65
N ILE A 15 0.90 22.32 -3.98
CA ILE A 15 0.12 21.25 -4.58
C ILE A 15 -1.24 21.80 -5.07
N PRO A 16 -1.60 21.66 -6.36
CA PRO A 16 -2.92 22.07 -6.84
C PRO A 16 -4.02 21.15 -6.29
N SER A 17 -5.26 21.66 -6.23
CA SER A 17 -6.42 20.82 -5.92
C SER A 17 -6.68 19.83 -7.06
N HIS A 18 -6.65 18.54 -6.76
CA HIS A 18 -6.83 17.45 -7.72
C HIS A 18 -8.31 17.03 -7.86
N GLY A 19 -9.13 17.23 -6.82
CA GLY A 19 -10.57 16.96 -6.87
C GLY A 19 -10.91 15.47 -6.79
N LEU A 20 -11.93 15.03 -7.55
CA LEU A 20 -12.32 13.62 -7.63
C LEU A 20 -11.55 12.92 -8.75
N GLY A 21 -11.02 11.74 -8.49
CA GLY A 21 -10.26 10.96 -9.46
C GLY A 21 -10.39 9.46 -9.25
N LEU A 22 -9.51 8.73 -9.92
CA LEU A 22 -9.38 7.28 -9.86
C LEU A 22 -7.93 6.94 -9.52
N SER A 23 -7.71 5.91 -8.71
CA SER A 23 -6.43 5.25 -8.56
C SER A 23 -6.45 4.03 -9.48
N VAL A 24 -5.50 3.98 -10.41
CA VAL A 24 -5.52 3.08 -11.56
C VAL A 24 -4.18 2.39 -11.75
N ASP A 25 -4.23 1.09 -12.00
CA ASP A 25 -3.20 0.38 -12.76
C ASP A 25 -3.24 0.77 -14.25
N VAL A 26 -2.12 0.60 -14.96
CA VAL A 26 -2.05 0.89 -16.40
C VAL A 26 -2.61 -0.26 -17.24
N TYR A 27 -2.49 -1.49 -16.75
CA TYR A 27 -2.73 -2.72 -17.51
C TYR A 27 -4.06 -3.39 -17.18
N SER A 28 -4.52 -3.36 -15.92
CA SER A 28 -5.68 -4.13 -15.47
C SER A 28 -6.63 -3.33 -14.56
N PRO A 29 -7.75 -2.81 -15.10
CA PRO A 29 -8.14 -2.84 -16.52
C PRO A 29 -7.22 -1.96 -17.38
N ASP A 30 -7.26 -2.12 -18.72
CA ASP A 30 -6.55 -1.22 -19.62
C ASP A 30 -7.01 0.22 -19.36
N LEU A 31 -6.05 1.09 -19.02
CA LEU A 31 -6.35 2.46 -18.64
C LEU A 31 -7.09 3.21 -19.75
N PHE A 32 -6.68 3.08 -21.00
CA PHE A 32 -7.25 3.87 -22.09
C PHE A 32 -8.65 3.39 -22.48
N GLU A 33 -8.94 2.09 -22.37
CA GLU A 33 -10.30 1.56 -22.47
C GLU A 33 -11.20 2.17 -21.39
N LEU A 34 -10.73 2.18 -20.13
CA LEU A 34 -11.46 2.78 -19.02
C LEU A 34 -11.75 4.27 -19.26
N LEU A 35 -10.75 5.05 -19.67
CA LEU A 35 -10.91 6.48 -19.92
C LEU A 35 -11.92 6.75 -21.05
N ALA A 36 -11.87 5.95 -22.13
CA ALA A 36 -12.85 6.04 -23.22
C ALA A 36 -14.28 5.73 -22.74
N ALA A 37 -14.46 4.75 -21.85
CA ALA A 37 -15.76 4.41 -21.29
C ALA A 37 -16.31 5.51 -20.38
N LEU A 38 -15.46 6.16 -19.58
CA LEU A 38 -15.85 7.32 -18.76
C LEU A 38 -16.29 8.49 -19.64
N GLU A 39 -15.53 8.79 -20.70
CA GLU A 39 -15.86 9.85 -21.66
C GLU A 39 -17.18 9.57 -22.39
N ALA A 40 -17.40 8.33 -22.84
CA ALA A 40 -18.65 7.92 -23.49
C ALA A 40 -19.87 8.09 -22.57
N ARG A 41 -19.67 8.01 -21.25
CA ARG A 41 -20.72 8.26 -20.25
C ARG A 41 -20.84 9.74 -19.86
N GLY A 42 -19.94 10.60 -20.33
CA GLY A 42 -19.88 12.02 -19.99
C GLY A 42 -19.32 12.30 -18.59
N LEU A 43 -18.64 11.34 -17.98
CA LEU A 43 -18.04 11.48 -16.66
C LEU A 43 -16.71 12.20 -16.75
N ARG A 44 -16.49 13.17 -15.85
CA ARG A 44 -15.24 13.93 -15.75
C ARG A 44 -14.51 13.57 -14.47
N TYR A 45 -13.21 13.36 -14.59
CA TYR A 45 -12.28 13.17 -13.47
C TYR A 45 -11.31 14.36 -13.43
N GLY A 46 -10.89 14.75 -12.22
CA GLY A 46 -9.95 15.85 -11.98
C GLY A 46 -8.49 15.41 -12.02
N TYR A 47 -8.21 14.16 -11.67
CA TYR A 47 -6.87 13.58 -11.69
C TYR A 47 -6.93 12.05 -11.79
N LEU A 48 -5.78 11.44 -12.04
CA LEU A 48 -5.58 10.01 -11.86
C LEU A 48 -4.38 9.81 -10.93
N GLU A 49 -4.50 8.90 -9.98
CA GLU A 49 -3.34 8.32 -9.33
C GLU A 49 -2.93 7.06 -10.09
N VAL A 50 -1.66 6.97 -10.48
CA VAL A 50 -1.15 5.87 -11.32
C VAL A 50 -0.26 4.96 -10.48
N PHE A 51 -0.60 3.68 -10.43
CA PHE A 51 0.19 2.65 -9.77
C PHE A 51 1.54 2.42 -10.46
N LYS A 52 2.50 1.84 -9.72
CA LYS A 52 3.82 1.48 -10.24
C LYS A 52 3.66 0.61 -11.48
N ALA A 53 4.20 1.09 -12.60
CA ALA A 53 4.24 0.37 -13.87
C ALA A 53 5.61 0.55 -14.53
N ALA A 54 5.82 -0.13 -15.67
CA ALA A 54 7.06 -0.02 -16.42
C ALA A 54 7.29 1.43 -16.90
N GLN A 55 8.54 1.87 -16.95
CA GLN A 55 8.87 3.26 -17.35
C GLN A 55 8.27 3.68 -18.72
N PRO A 56 8.26 2.84 -19.78
CA PRO A 56 7.59 3.18 -21.05
C PRO A 56 6.07 3.39 -20.89
N ALA A 57 5.43 2.63 -19.99
CA ALA A 57 4.01 2.76 -19.63
C ALA A 57 3.70 4.16 -19.14
N LEU A 58 4.42 4.58 -18.10
CA LEU A 58 4.20 5.86 -17.45
C LEU A 58 4.48 7.02 -18.41
N ALA A 59 5.48 6.86 -19.29
CA ALA A 59 5.77 7.84 -20.33
C ALA A 59 4.62 7.97 -21.34
N LEU A 60 4.03 6.84 -21.76
CA LEU A 60 2.87 6.83 -22.66
C LEU A 60 1.63 7.45 -21.99
N VAL A 61 1.37 7.14 -20.71
CA VAL A 61 0.28 7.75 -19.94
C VAL A 61 0.44 9.27 -19.91
N ARG A 62 1.62 9.78 -19.56
CA ARG A 62 1.89 11.23 -19.57
C ARG A 62 1.74 11.83 -20.98
N GLN A 63 2.24 11.16 -22.02
CA GLN A 63 2.11 11.63 -23.40
C GLN A 63 0.65 11.77 -23.84
N ARG A 64 -0.20 10.80 -23.48
CA ARG A 64 -1.62 10.77 -23.84
C ARG A 64 -2.47 11.72 -23.00
N LEU A 65 -2.02 12.03 -21.78
CA LEU A 65 -2.74 12.86 -20.81
C LEU A 65 -1.91 14.09 -20.39
N PRO A 66 -1.49 14.97 -21.32
CA PRO A 66 -0.51 16.03 -21.01
C PRO A 66 -1.02 17.08 -20.00
N ASN A 67 -2.34 17.28 -19.92
CA ASN A 67 -2.97 18.31 -19.08
C ASN A 67 -3.67 17.74 -17.85
N ILE A 68 -3.62 16.42 -17.64
CA ILE A 68 -4.23 15.78 -16.47
C ILE A 68 -3.22 15.74 -15.33
N LEU A 69 -3.67 16.09 -14.13
CA LEU A 69 -2.89 15.90 -12.91
C LEU A 69 -2.72 14.40 -12.68
N LEU A 70 -1.47 13.94 -12.53
CA LEU A 70 -1.17 12.55 -12.21
C LEU A 70 -0.46 12.49 -10.87
N ALA A 71 -1.02 11.75 -9.93
CA ALA A 71 -0.33 11.32 -8.72
C ALA A 71 0.38 9.99 -8.98
N TYR A 72 1.41 9.69 -8.20
CA TYR A 72 2.15 8.43 -8.32
C TYR A 72 1.95 7.59 -7.07
N HIS A 73 1.44 6.38 -7.24
CA HIS A 73 1.34 5.38 -6.19
C HIS A 73 2.54 4.46 -6.28
N ALA A 74 3.51 4.69 -5.40
CA ALA A 74 4.75 3.92 -5.36
C ALA A 74 4.54 2.61 -4.62
N GLU A 75 5.33 1.60 -5.01
CA GLU A 75 5.44 0.33 -4.30
C GLU A 75 6.92 -0.05 -4.18
N GLY A 76 7.25 -0.76 -3.10
CA GLY A 76 8.53 -1.43 -2.96
C GLY A 76 9.58 -0.63 -2.22
N LEU A 77 9.25 0.49 -1.56
CA LEU A 77 10.21 1.17 -0.69
C LEU A 77 10.27 0.55 0.71
N TRP A 78 9.24 -0.15 1.19
CA TRP A 78 9.26 -0.81 2.51
C TRP A 78 9.70 0.09 3.68
N ILE A 79 9.22 1.32 3.67
CA ILE A 79 9.55 2.39 4.64
C ILE A 79 9.34 2.01 6.11
N THR A 80 8.63 0.91 6.40
CA THR A 80 8.41 0.36 7.75
C THR A 80 9.54 -0.55 8.24
N GLN A 81 10.51 -0.94 7.40
CA GLN A 81 11.57 -1.88 7.75
C GLN A 81 12.71 -1.24 8.57
N PRO A 82 13.18 -1.88 9.65
CA PRO A 82 14.26 -1.34 10.49
C PRO A 82 15.66 -1.42 9.87
N ASP A 83 15.88 -2.43 9.03
CA ASP A 83 17.14 -2.76 8.35
C ASP A 83 17.19 -2.28 6.90
N TRP A 84 16.31 -1.34 6.56
CA TRP A 84 16.01 -0.82 5.23
C TRP A 84 17.23 -0.48 4.34
N GLU A 85 18.26 0.18 4.89
CA GLU A 85 19.48 0.51 4.11
C GLU A 85 20.47 -0.64 4.00
N ALA A 86 20.39 -1.62 4.91
CA ALA A 86 21.38 -2.68 5.03
C ALA A 86 21.04 -3.91 4.19
N THR A 87 19.75 -4.22 4.03
CA THR A 87 19.29 -5.49 3.45
C THR A 87 18.44 -5.33 2.20
N TYR A 88 17.98 -4.12 1.87
CA TYR A 88 17.07 -3.87 0.76
C TYR A 88 17.71 -2.91 -0.27
N PRO A 89 17.48 -3.08 -1.59
CA PRO A 89 18.06 -2.21 -2.63
C PRO A 89 17.33 -0.86 -2.73
N VAL A 90 17.23 -0.15 -1.60
CA VAL A 90 16.51 1.11 -1.45
C VAL A 90 16.94 2.18 -2.45
N GLU A 91 18.24 2.30 -2.75
CA GLU A 91 18.73 3.31 -3.68
C GLU A 91 18.23 3.05 -5.11
N THR A 92 18.18 1.79 -5.54
CA THR A 92 17.61 1.39 -6.84
C THR A 92 16.13 1.76 -6.91
N GLU A 93 15.35 1.43 -5.88
CA GLU A 93 13.92 1.76 -5.81
C GLU A 93 13.67 3.27 -5.75
N LEU A 94 14.49 4.02 -5.01
CA LEU A 94 14.40 5.48 -4.96
C LEU A 94 14.71 6.13 -6.31
N VAL A 95 15.67 5.60 -7.06
CA VAL A 95 15.98 6.07 -8.43
C VAL A 95 14.81 5.76 -9.37
N ALA A 96 14.21 4.57 -9.29
CA ALA A 96 13.03 4.19 -10.07
C ALA A 96 11.84 5.11 -9.74
N ALA A 97 11.48 5.24 -8.46
CA ALA A 97 10.40 6.10 -8.00
C ALA A 97 10.61 7.58 -8.39
N SER A 98 11.83 8.10 -8.27
CA SER A 98 12.16 9.48 -8.71
C SER A 98 12.03 9.66 -10.23
N THR A 99 12.30 8.60 -10.99
CA THR A 99 12.13 8.62 -12.45
C THR A 99 10.66 8.57 -12.84
N HIS A 100 9.87 7.74 -12.16
CA HIS A 100 8.42 7.66 -12.33
C HIS A 100 7.75 9.00 -11.99
N LEU A 101 8.08 9.60 -10.85
CA LEU A 101 7.57 10.91 -10.42
C LEU A 101 7.84 12.01 -11.44
N ARG A 102 9.06 12.09 -11.98
CA ARG A 102 9.41 13.09 -13.00
C ARG A 102 8.71 12.82 -14.33
N THR A 103 8.57 11.55 -14.69
CA THR A 103 7.87 11.13 -15.92
C THR A 103 6.40 11.50 -15.85
N LEU A 104 5.76 11.22 -14.72
CA LEU A 104 4.38 11.57 -14.47
C LEU A 104 4.21 13.05 -14.13
N GLY A 105 5.24 13.79 -13.76
CA GLY A 105 5.12 15.19 -13.32
C GLY A 105 4.27 15.33 -12.05
N SER A 106 4.36 14.35 -11.14
CA SER A 106 3.50 14.25 -9.97
C SER A 106 3.92 15.20 -8.85
N TYR A 107 2.93 15.78 -8.17
CA TYR A 107 3.13 16.66 -7.01
C TYR A 107 3.35 15.90 -5.70
N TRP A 108 2.90 14.64 -5.65
CA TRP A 108 3.11 13.76 -4.51
C TRP A 108 3.37 12.33 -4.95
N MET A 109 3.94 11.58 -4.02
CA MET A 109 4.11 10.13 -4.07
C MET A 109 3.30 9.53 -2.92
N ASN A 110 2.35 8.66 -3.23
CA ASN A 110 1.76 7.78 -2.23
C ASN A 110 2.66 6.55 -2.04
N HIS A 111 2.71 6.03 -0.81
CA HIS A 111 3.30 4.74 -0.49
C HIS A 111 2.62 4.19 0.78
N GLU A 112 2.24 2.91 0.74
CA GLU A 112 1.62 2.23 1.88
C GLU A 112 2.56 2.21 3.06
N CYS A 113 2.03 2.51 4.24
CA CYS A 113 2.71 2.27 5.50
C CYS A 113 2.62 0.79 5.87
N ALA A 114 3.09 -0.08 4.98
CA ALA A 114 3.09 -1.53 5.08
C ALA A 114 4.34 -2.11 4.41
N THR A 115 4.48 -3.44 4.43
CA THR A 115 5.55 -4.13 3.71
C THR A 115 5.06 -5.47 3.16
N LYS A 116 5.64 -5.92 2.04
CA LYS A 116 5.51 -7.30 1.56
C LYS A 116 6.70 -8.17 1.95
N GLN A 117 7.70 -7.59 2.62
CA GLN A 117 8.88 -8.28 3.11
C GLN A 117 9.15 -7.93 4.57
N MET A 118 9.28 -8.93 5.45
CA MET A 118 9.46 -8.73 6.88
C MET A 118 10.48 -9.73 7.42
N ALA A 119 11.62 -9.21 7.91
CA ALA A 119 12.68 -10.02 8.51
C ALA A 119 13.14 -11.23 7.64
N GLY A 120 13.25 -11.01 6.33
CA GLY A 120 13.65 -12.02 5.34
C GLY A 120 12.51 -12.92 4.83
N TYR A 121 11.30 -12.81 5.37
CA TYR A 121 10.13 -13.50 4.82
C TYR A 121 9.42 -12.60 3.82
N SER A 122 8.92 -13.19 2.74
CA SER A 122 8.20 -12.48 1.68
C SER A 122 6.75 -12.96 1.60
N PHE A 123 5.85 -12.03 1.35
CA PHE A 123 4.39 -12.18 1.28
C PHE A 123 3.93 -11.53 -0.03
N GLY A 124 2.85 -11.99 -0.64
CA GLY A 124 2.17 -11.31 -1.75
C GLY A 124 1.26 -10.18 -1.28
N THR A 125 0.77 -10.26 -0.04
CA THR A 125 -0.07 -9.24 0.60
C THR A 125 0.76 -8.26 1.42
N TYR A 126 0.23 -7.05 1.61
CA TYR A 126 0.76 -6.10 2.57
C TYR A 126 0.56 -6.59 4.01
N LEU A 127 1.65 -6.55 4.79
CA LEU A 127 1.63 -6.69 6.24
C LEU A 127 1.70 -5.31 6.90
N PRO A 128 0.80 -5.00 7.85
CA PRO A 128 0.87 -3.77 8.61
C PRO A 128 2.09 -3.79 9.55
N PRO A 129 2.68 -2.62 9.85
CA PRO A 129 3.80 -2.51 10.77
C PRO A 129 3.35 -2.90 12.18
N LEU A 130 4.33 -3.19 13.04
CA LEU A 130 4.04 -3.32 14.47
C LEU A 130 3.68 -1.93 15.00
N LEU A 131 2.45 -1.72 15.48
CA LEU A 131 1.95 -0.42 15.94
C LEU A 131 2.52 -0.06 17.32
N THR A 132 3.83 0.17 17.41
CA THR A 132 4.56 0.56 18.62
C THR A 132 5.24 1.92 18.42
N PRO A 133 5.58 2.63 19.51
CA PRO A 133 6.36 3.86 19.42
C PRO A 133 7.67 3.69 18.65
N LEU A 134 8.38 2.58 18.88
CA LEU A 134 9.64 2.28 18.20
C LEU A 134 9.47 2.14 16.69
N SER A 135 8.45 1.41 16.25
CA SER A 135 8.17 1.25 14.81
C SER A 135 7.72 2.54 14.14
N ALA A 136 6.94 3.37 14.85
CA ALA A 136 6.57 4.70 14.37
C ALA A 136 7.81 5.59 14.18
N ASP A 137 8.75 5.55 15.13
CA ASP A 137 10.01 6.32 15.06
C ASP A 137 10.88 5.85 13.88
N VAL A 138 11.04 4.53 13.69
CA VAL A 138 11.75 3.97 12.52
C VAL A 138 11.08 4.40 11.21
N THR A 139 9.76 4.31 11.14
CA THR A 139 9.00 4.71 9.96
C THR A 139 9.20 6.20 9.67
N ALA A 140 9.08 7.07 10.67
CA ALA A 140 9.29 8.51 10.52
C ALA A 140 10.71 8.85 10.05
N ARG A 141 11.73 8.15 10.56
CA ARG A 141 13.12 8.28 10.11
C ARG A 141 13.25 7.93 8.62
N ASN A 142 12.77 6.76 8.22
CA ASN A 142 12.85 6.29 6.84
C ASN A 142 12.09 7.23 5.88
N VAL A 143 10.91 7.72 6.28
CA VAL A 143 10.13 8.71 5.53
C VAL A 143 10.90 10.01 5.34
N GLY A 144 11.60 10.48 6.38
CA GLY A 144 12.47 11.66 6.27
C GLY A 144 13.61 11.48 5.28
N MET A 145 14.18 10.27 5.22
CA MET A 145 15.22 9.90 4.26
C MET A 145 14.68 9.84 2.83
N VAL A 146 13.51 9.22 2.61
CA VAL A 146 12.83 9.22 1.31
C VAL A 146 12.55 10.65 0.87
N GLN A 147 11.94 11.48 1.72
CA GLN A 147 11.63 12.87 1.38
C GLN A 147 12.88 13.66 1.00
N SER A 148 13.98 13.48 1.75
CA SER A 148 15.27 14.10 1.43
C SER A 148 15.85 13.61 0.10
N ALA A 149 15.65 12.33 -0.24
CA ALA A 149 16.07 11.75 -1.51
C ALA A 149 15.25 12.31 -2.69
N LEU A 150 13.94 12.48 -2.51
CA LEU A 150 13.05 13.13 -3.47
C LEU A 150 13.43 14.59 -3.69
N ASP A 151 13.75 15.33 -2.63
CA ASP A 151 14.22 16.71 -2.76
C ASP A 151 15.50 16.80 -3.59
N ARG A 152 16.47 15.92 -3.35
CA ARG A 152 17.72 15.93 -4.13
C ARG A 152 17.51 15.60 -5.62
N ARG A 153 16.55 14.73 -5.94
CA ARG A 153 16.38 14.16 -7.29
C ARG A 153 15.28 14.81 -8.11
N CYS A 154 14.27 15.39 -7.46
CA CYS A 154 13.04 15.85 -8.09
C CYS A 154 12.73 17.32 -7.81
N SER A 155 13.53 18.05 -7.01
CA SER A 155 13.29 19.48 -6.82
C SER A 155 13.39 20.25 -8.14
N THR A 156 12.58 21.30 -8.24
CA THR A 156 12.60 22.23 -9.36
C THR A 156 13.08 23.61 -8.89
N PRO A 157 13.54 24.50 -9.79
CA PRO A 157 13.84 25.89 -9.41
C PRO A 157 12.66 26.61 -8.73
N SER A 158 11.43 26.15 -9.00
CA SER A 158 10.17 26.71 -8.52
C SER A 158 9.65 26.15 -7.18
N GLY A 159 10.24 25.08 -6.62
CA GLY A 159 9.69 24.49 -5.40
C GLY A 159 10.39 23.19 -4.94
N PRO A 160 9.98 22.65 -3.78
CA PRO A 160 10.52 21.39 -3.26
C PRO A 160 10.26 20.21 -4.20
N GLY A 161 10.90 19.08 -3.91
CA GLY A 161 10.50 17.81 -4.52
C GLY A 161 9.08 17.40 -4.11
N PRO A 162 8.50 16.40 -4.79
CA PRO A 162 7.15 15.90 -4.50
C PRO A 162 6.99 15.52 -3.02
N LEU A 163 5.79 15.75 -2.48
CA LEU A 163 5.46 15.39 -1.11
C LEU A 163 5.27 13.88 -0.99
N LEU A 164 5.91 13.24 -0.01
CA LEU A 164 5.60 11.85 0.36
C LEU A 164 4.32 11.81 1.20
N LEU A 165 3.35 11.01 0.76
CA LEU A 165 2.14 10.66 1.50
C LEU A 165 2.25 9.23 2.01
N LEU A 166 1.89 9.03 3.28
CA LEU A 166 1.79 7.71 3.88
C LEU A 166 0.36 7.24 3.87
N GLU A 167 0.12 6.13 3.19
CA GLU A 167 -1.19 5.49 3.21
C GLU A 167 -1.35 4.59 4.44
N THR A 168 -2.52 4.70 5.07
CA THR A 168 -2.94 3.79 6.14
C THR A 168 -2.92 2.36 5.62
N PRO A 169 -2.31 1.38 6.33
CA PRO A 169 -2.22 0.02 5.81
C PRO A 169 -3.53 -0.76 6.04
N PRO A 170 -3.85 -1.75 5.17
CA PRO A 170 -4.91 -2.71 5.46
C PRO A 170 -4.53 -3.59 6.66
N LEU A 171 -5.53 -3.99 7.44
CA LEU A 171 -5.40 -5.12 8.35
C LEU A 171 -5.98 -6.37 7.68
N THR A 172 -5.11 -7.26 7.21
CA THR A 172 -5.53 -8.55 6.64
C THR A 172 -5.77 -9.55 7.77
N TYR A 173 -6.89 -9.37 8.49
CA TYR A 173 -7.33 -10.16 9.66
C TYR A 173 -6.64 -9.91 10.99
N PHE A 174 -5.48 -9.27 11.01
CA PHE A 174 -4.72 -9.05 12.24
C PHE A 174 -4.00 -7.71 12.25
N GLY A 175 -3.70 -7.25 13.47
CA GLY A 175 -2.78 -6.16 13.76
C GLY A 175 -2.08 -6.43 15.08
N PHE A 176 -0.82 -5.99 15.18
CA PHE A 176 -0.01 -6.13 16.40
C PHE A 176 0.48 -4.74 16.81
N GLY A 177 0.50 -4.44 18.10
CA GLY A 177 1.04 -3.21 18.64
C GLY A 177 0.40 -2.77 19.96
N GLN A 178 0.87 -1.65 20.47
CA GLN A 178 0.40 -1.00 21.70
C GLN A 178 -0.39 0.28 21.40
N LEU A 179 -0.15 0.87 20.23
CA LEU A 179 -0.81 2.06 19.75
C LEU A 179 -2.00 1.66 18.88
N SER A 180 -3.07 2.43 18.95
CA SER A 180 -4.05 2.46 17.86
C SER A 180 -3.38 2.95 16.57
N MET A 181 -3.97 2.62 15.41
CA MET A 181 -3.47 3.13 14.14
C MET A 181 -3.51 4.67 14.08
N ALA A 182 -4.49 5.30 14.73
CA ALA A 182 -4.57 6.75 14.84
C ALA A 182 -3.39 7.36 15.62
N GLU A 183 -3.02 6.78 16.76
CA GLU A 183 -1.86 7.22 17.55
C GLU A 183 -0.54 6.97 16.81
N PHE A 184 -0.44 5.85 16.09
CA PHE A 184 0.73 5.50 15.29
C PHE A 184 1.01 6.57 14.21
N PHE A 185 0.01 6.92 13.42
CA PHE A 185 0.14 7.96 12.39
C PHE A 185 0.34 9.36 13.00
N ARG A 186 -0.36 9.68 14.10
CA ARG A 186 -0.17 10.93 14.83
C ARG A 186 1.31 11.10 15.20
N ARG A 187 1.91 10.08 15.83
CA ARG A 187 3.32 10.08 16.22
C ARG A 187 4.26 10.26 15.03
N ILE A 188 4.03 9.57 13.91
CA ILE A 188 4.86 9.74 12.70
C ILE A 188 4.82 11.19 12.23
N THR A 189 3.62 11.75 12.03
CA THR A 189 3.46 13.08 11.46
C THR A 189 3.99 14.22 12.34
N GLU A 190 4.08 14.00 13.66
CA GLU A 190 4.75 14.93 14.59
C GLU A 190 6.27 14.99 14.37
N LEU A 191 6.88 13.91 13.88
CA LEU A 191 8.32 13.76 13.71
C LEU A 191 8.82 14.12 12.30
N VAL A 192 7.98 13.95 11.27
CA VAL A 192 8.37 14.10 9.87
C VAL A 192 7.34 14.91 9.06
N PRO A 193 7.76 15.76 8.09
CA PRO A 193 6.86 16.62 7.31
C PRO A 193 6.15 15.89 6.16
N CYS A 194 5.65 14.66 6.39
CA CYS A 194 4.89 13.92 5.41
C CYS A 194 3.39 14.28 5.43
N GLY A 195 2.70 13.98 4.32
CA GLY A 195 1.25 13.90 4.30
C GLY A 195 0.76 12.48 4.53
N VAL A 196 -0.56 12.31 4.49
CA VAL A 196 -1.24 11.04 4.73
C VAL A 196 -2.27 10.80 3.63
N VAL A 197 -2.37 9.54 3.19
CA VAL A 197 -3.52 9.02 2.48
C VAL A 197 -4.36 8.24 3.48
N LEU A 198 -5.62 8.63 3.63
CA LEU A 198 -6.57 7.88 4.46
C LEU A 198 -7.39 7.01 3.53
N ASP A 199 -7.19 5.70 3.57
CA ASP A 199 -8.05 4.77 2.85
C ASP A 199 -9.23 4.32 3.71
N ILE A 200 -10.43 4.38 3.14
CA ILE A 200 -11.68 4.08 3.85
C ILE A 200 -11.91 2.57 3.99
N GLY A 201 -11.44 1.76 3.03
CA GLY A 201 -11.47 0.30 3.09
C GLY A 201 -10.51 -0.24 4.17
N HIS A 202 -9.30 0.28 4.24
CA HIS A 202 -8.31 0.03 5.27
C HIS A 202 -8.85 0.43 6.64
N LEU A 203 -9.44 1.62 6.79
CA LEU A 203 -10.08 2.02 8.05
C LEU A 203 -11.22 1.08 8.46
N TRP A 204 -11.99 0.57 7.50
CA TRP A 204 -12.95 -0.49 7.77
C TRP A 204 -12.26 -1.75 8.28
N THR A 205 -11.16 -2.21 7.67
CA THR A 205 -10.42 -3.38 8.20
C THR A 205 -9.85 -3.14 9.59
N VAL A 206 -9.47 -1.90 9.95
CA VAL A 206 -9.07 -1.54 11.32
C VAL A 206 -10.22 -1.80 12.29
N TYR A 207 -11.39 -1.21 12.03
CA TYR A 207 -12.60 -1.44 12.83
C TYR A 207 -12.88 -2.95 13.02
N ARG A 208 -12.67 -3.75 11.96
CA ARG A 208 -12.94 -5.19 11.96
C ARG A 208 -11.94 -6.02 12.76
N TYR A 209 -10.67 -5.63 12.78
CA TYR A 209 -9.58 -6.48 13.26
C TYR A 209 -8.76 -5.91 14.42
N SER A 210 -9.16 -4.76 14.97
CA SER A 210 -8.58 -4.17 16.18
C SER A 210 -9.40 -4.44 17.46
N GLY A 211 -10.37 -5.37 17.43
CA GLY A 211 -11.26 -5.66 18.55
C GLY A 211 -12.47 -4.73 18.70
N GLU A 212 -12.65 -3.77 17.78
CA GLU A 212 -13.70 -2.75 17.83
C GLU A 212 -15.00 -3.17 17.12
N ARG A 213 -15.04 -4.34 16.47
CA ARG A 213 -16.17 -4.78 15.64
C ARG A 213 -17.53 -4.92 16.35
N HIS A 214 -17.56 -4.85 17.69
CA HIS A 214 -18.75 -5.04 18.51
C HIS A 214 -19.52 -3.75 18.81
N ARG A 215 -18.92 -2.58 18.57
CA ARG A 215 -19.57 -1.27 18.75
C ARG A 215 -20.03 -0.68 17.41
N PRO A 216 -20.91 0.33 17.39
CA PRO A 216 -21.33 0.98 16.16
C PRO A 216 -20.15 1.59 15.40
N VAL A 217 -20.04 1.29 14.10
CA VAL A 217 -18.92 1.77 13.25
C VAL A 217 -18.77 3.29 13.23
N MET A 218 -19.88 4.04 13.23
CA MET A 218 -19.82 5.51 13.19
C MET A 218 -19.31 6.13 14.49
N GLU A 219 -19.47 5.43 15.62
CA GLU A 219 -18.95 5.84 16.92
C GLU A 219 -17.44 5.59 16.98
N PHE A 220 -17.00 4.38 16.60
CA PHE A 220 -15.58 4.05 16.40
C PHE A 220 -14.91 5.07 15.46
N LEU A 221 -15.55 5.37 14.33
CA LEU A 221 -15.03 6.30 13.35
C LEU A 221 -14.87 7.70 13.94
N SER A 222 -15.83 8.18 14.74
CA SER A 222 -15.72 9.48 15.40
C SER A 222 -14.47 9.55 16.28
N GLU A 223 -14.27 8.56 17.14
CA GLU A 223 -13.13 8.51 18.06
C GLU A 223 -11.80 8.36 17.31
N PHE A 224 -11.75 7.51 16.28
CA PHE A 224 -10.59 7.38 15.42
C PHE A 224 -10.22 8.74 14.81
N LEU A 225 -11.20 9.45 14.25
CA LEU A 225 -11.00 10.75 13.61
C LEU A 225 -10.57 11.85 14.59
N ASP A 226 -10.94 11.73 15.87
CA ASP A 226 -10.52 12.62 16.97
C ASP A 226 -9.07 12.42 17.41
N THR A 227 -8.45 11.30 17.08
CA THR A 227 -7.01 11.06 17.32
C THR A 227 -6.16 11.16 16.05
N PHE A 228 -6.66 10.66 14.92
CA PHE A 228 -5.94 10.57 13.65
C PHE A 228 -5.50 11.96 13.13
N PRO A 229 -4.30 12.11 12.52
CA PRO A 229 -3.81 13.38 11.99
C PRO A 229 -4.53 13.80 10.70
N LEU A 230 -5.84 14.11 10.81
CA LEU A 230 -6.68 14.56 9.70
C LEU A 230 -6.18 15.85 9.04
N GLU A 231 -5.49 16.69 9.79
CA GLU A 231 -4.82 17.87 9.24
C GLU A 231 -3.59 17.53 8.38
N ARG A 232 -3.17 16.26 8.30
CA ARG A 232 -2.13 15.80 7.40
C ARG A 232 -2.67 15.01 6.21
N VAL A 233 -3.97 14.74 6.17
CA VAL A 233 -4.62 14.02 5.07
C VAL A 233 -4.66 14.90 3.82
N VAL A 234 -3.95 14.46 2.79
CA VAL A 234 -3.86 15.12 1.47
C VAL A 234 -4.70 14.36 0.44
N GLN A 235 -4.89 13.06 0.62
CA GLN A 235 -5.66 12.21 -0.27
C GLN A 235 -6.52 11.23 0.53
N ILE A 236 -7.67 10.85 -0.03
CA ILE A 236 -8.53 9.81 0.51
C ILE A 236 -8.81 8.77 -0.57
N HIS A 237 -8.68 7.50 -0.22
CA HIS A 237 -9.00 6.37 -1.09
C HIS A 237 -10.30 5.70 -0.66
N VAL A 238 -10.98 5.11 -1.65
CA VAL A 238 -12.13 4.25 -1.43
C VAL A 238 -12.08 3.10 -2.42
N ALA A 239 -11.89 1.88 -1.90
CA ALA A 239 -11.95 0.64 -2.65
C ALA A 239 -13.22 -0.18 -2.35
N GLY A 240 -13.34 -1.32 -3.04
CA GLY A 240 -14.36 -2.32 -2.79
C GLY A 240 -14.06 -3.18 -1.56
N LEU A 241 -15.08 -3.88 -1.06
CA LEU A 241 -14.89 -4.87 0.02
C LEU A 241 -15.43 -6.24 -0.40
N ALA A 242 -14.67 -7.30 -0.09
CA ALA A 242 -15.07 -8.68 -0.37
C ALA A 242 -15.22 -9.49 0.92
N GLU A 243 -16.27 -10.33 0.97
CA GLU A 243 -16.39 -11.38 1.98
C GLU A 243 -15.52 -12.60 1.62
N GLN A 244 -14.90 -13.20 2.62
CA GLN A 244 -14.10 -14.42 2.53
C GLN A 244 -14.70 -15.52 3.41
N GLY A 245 -14.84 -16.73 2.84
CA GLY A 245 -15.36 -17.91 3.53
C GLY A 245 -16.89 -18.07 3.46
N THR A 246 -17.35 -19.23 2.98
CA THR A 246 -18.77 -19.61 2.88
C THR A 246 -19.27 -20.44 4.06
N ASP A 247 -18.39 -20.89 4.96
CA ASP A 247 -18.73 -21.73 6.11
C ASP A 247 -19.27 -20.87 7.26
N ARG A 248 -20.50 -20.40 7.07
CA ARG A 248 -21.26 -19.61 8.04
C ARG A 248 -21.72 -20.51 9.18
N GLN A 249 -21.06 -20.44 10.34
CA GLN A 249 -21.77 -20.74 11.59
C GLN A 249 -22.84 -19.68 11.80
N ALA A 250 -24.06 -20.09 12.17
CA ALA A 250 -25.17 -19.17 12.37
C ALA A 250 -24.83 -18.15 13.46
N GLY A 251 -24.63 -16.88 13.08
CA GLY A 251 -24.33 -15.77 13.98
C GLY A 251 -22.91 -15.18 13.88
N SER A 252 -21.99 -15.73 13.06
CA SER A 252 -20.68 -15.10 12.84
C SER A 252 -20.74 -14.00 11.76
N LEU A 253 -20.00 -12.90 11.99
CA LEU A 253 -19.83 -11.85 10.97
C LEU A 253 -18.90 -12.37 9.85
N PRO A 254 -19.12 -12.00 8.57
CA PRO A 254 -18.26 -12.45 7.48
C PRO A 254 -16.83 -11.94 7.69
N TRP A 255 -15.83 -12.63 7.17
CA TRP A 255 -14.45 -12.14 7.13
C TRP A 255 -14.31 -11.21 5.93
N TRP A 256 -13.86 -9.96 6.14
CA TRP A 256 -13.81 -8.95 5.06
C TRP A 256 -12.38 -8.60 4.69
N LEU A 257 -12.17 -8.41 3.41
CA LEU A 257 -10.94 -7.88 2.87
C LEU A 257 -11.22 -6.57 2.18
N ASP A 258 -10.22 -5.71 2.23
CA ASP A 258 -10.08 -4.68 1.22
C ASP A 258 -9.81 -5.37 -0.14
N ALA A 259 -10.66 -5.07 -1.12
CA ALA A 259 -10.71 -5.83 -2.37
C ALA A 259 -11.11 -4.92 -3.54
N HIS A 260 -10.10 -4.50 -4.31
CA HIS A 260 -10.26 -3.48 -5.35
C HIS A 260 -11.14 -3.96 -6.51
N SER A 261 -11.24 -5.27 -6.78
CA SER A 261 -12.17 -5.82 -7.78
C SER A 261 -13.64 -5.84 -7.33
N ALA A 262 -13.90 -5.75 -6.03
CA ALA A 262 -15.24 -5.91 -5.47
C ALA A 262 -16.07 -4.61 -5.56
N PRO A 263 -17.41 -4.70 -5.45
CA PRO A 263 -18.25 -3.52 -5.37
C PRO A 263 -18.00 -2.71 -4.10
N ILE A 264 -18.11 -1.37 -4.20
CA ILE A 264 -18.00 -0.46 -3.05
C ILE A 264 -19.31 -0.48 -2.24
N PRO A 265 -19.30 -0.96 -0.98
CA PRO A 265 -20.50 -0.95 -0.16
C PRO A 265 -20.94 0.47 0.19
N GLY A 266 -22.25 0.70 0.26
CA GLY A 266 -22.79 2.03 0.62
C GLY A 266 -22.28 2.55 1.96
N LEU A 267 -21.98 1.66 2.90
CA LEU A 267 -21.40 1.98 4.20
C LEU A 267 -20.07 2.72 4.09
N LEU A 268 -19.20 2.38 3.12
CA LEU A 268 -17.94 3.09 2.94
C LEU A 268 -18.15 4.54 2.49
N PHE A 269 -19.19 4.79 1.69
CA PHE A 269 -19.59 6.17 1.37
C PHE A 269 -20.20 6.92 2.57
N ASP A 270 -20.83 6.22 3.51
CA ASP A 270 -21.31 6.82 4.76
C ASP A 270 -20.12 7.19 5.67
N MET A 271 -19.13 6.29 5.79
CA MET A 271 -17.87 6.56 6.49
C MET A 271 -17.13 7.74 5.86
N LEU A 272 -16.97 7.76 4.53
CA LEU A 272 -16.38 8.89 3.81
C LEU A 272 -17.11 10.21 4.10
N ALA A 273 -18.44 10.20 4.14
CA ALA A 273 -19.21 11.42 4.44
C ALA A 273 -18.93 11.95 5.86
N GLN A 274 -18.72 11.06 6.85
CA GLN A 274 -18.32 11.46 8.21
C GLN A 274 -16.90 12.04 8.22
N VAL A 275 -15.94 11.40 7.54
CA VAL A 275 -14.57 11.91 7.39
C VAL A 275 -14.57 13.32 6.78
N LEU A 276 -15.28 13.49 5.66
CA LEU A 276 -15.37 14.78 4.96
C LEU A 276 -16.01 15.89 5.80
N SER A 277 -16.90 15.52 6.72
CA SER A 277 -17.57 16.47 7.62
C SER A 277 -16.70 16.86 8.82
N HIS A 278 -15.57 16.19 9.04
CA HIS A 278 -14.74 16.43 10.22
C HIS A 278 -13.95 17.76 10.10
N PRO A 279 -14.00 18.65 11.11
CA PRO A 279 -13.43 20.00 11.00
C PRO A 279 -11.90 20.05 10.88
N ARG A 280 -11.20 18.99 11.32
CA ARG A 280 -9.73 18.89 11.20
C ARG A 280 -9.23 18.48 9.81
N LEU A 281 -10.12 18.04 8.91
CA LEU A 281 -9.73 17.73 7.53
C LEU A 281 -9.51 19.04 6.75
N ALA A 282 -8.32 19.60 6.88
CA ALA A 282 -8.00 20.95 6.43
C ALA A 282 -7.23 21.02 5.11
N HIS A 283 -6.58 19.92 4.72
CA HIS A 283 -5.53 19.92 3.68
C HIS A 283 -5.77 18.90 2.56
N LEU A 284 -7.00 18.40 2.42
CA LEU A 284 -7.37 17.47 1.36
C LEU A 284 -7.20 18.13 -0.03
N LYS A 285 -6.53 17.40 -0.95
CA LYS A 285 -6.31 17.80 -2.35
C LYS A 285 -7.03 16.88 -3.32
N GLY A 286 -7.16 15.59 -3.03
CA GLY A 286 -7.77 14.62 -3.93
C GLY A 286 -8.54 13.52 -3.21
N MET A 287 -9.54 12.95 -3.87
CA MET A 287 -10.12 11.66 -3.50
C MET A 287 -10.12 10.74 -4.70
N ALA A 288 -9.65 9.51 -4.55
CA ALA A 288 -9.59 8.52 -5.61
C ALA A 288 -10.47 7.32 -5.27
N LEU A 289 -11.21 6.81 -6.27
CA LEU A 289 -11.70 5.44 -6.20
C LEU A 289 -10.60 4.50 -6.69
N GLU A 290 -10.29 3.48 -5.91
CA GLU A 290 -9.35 2.43 -6.31
C GLU A 290 -10.10 1.36 -7.11
N VAL A 291 -9.55 1.02 -8.27
CA VAL A 291 -10.27 0.27 -9.29
C VAL A 291 -9.47 -0.85 -9.93
N ASP A 292 -8.31 -1.17 -9.36
CA ASP A 292 -7.44 -2.22 -9.88
C ASP A 292 -8.21 -3.53 -10.00
N THR A 293 -8.05 -4.18 -11.15
CA THR A 293 -8.71 -5.46 -11.51
C THR A 293 -10.25 -5.43 -11.54
N LYS A 294 -10.88 -4.26 -11.36
CA LYS A 294 -12.34 -4.08 -11.45
C LYS A 294 -12.77 -3.96 -12.92
N SER A 295 -13.94 -4.52 -13.26
CA SER A 295 -14.45 -4.37 -14.63
C SER A 295 -14.76 -2.91 -14.96
N VAL A 296 -14.42 -2.47 -16.18
CA VAL A 296 -14.67 -1.10 -16.67
C VAL A 296 -16.13 -0.67 -16.45
N SER A 297 -17.08 -1.56 -16.74
CA SER A 297 -18.51 -1.27 -16.57
C SER A 297 -18.90 -0.94 -15.12
N GLN A 298 -18.32 -1.64 -14.16
CA GLN A 298 -18.56 -1.41 -12.74
C GLN A 298 -17.88 -0.13 -12.28
N ILE A 299 -16.66 0.14 -12.76
CA ILE A 299 -15.93 1.38 -12.46
C ILE A 299 -16.75 2.60 -12.89
N VAL A 300 -17.25 2.61 -14.13
CA VAL A 300 -18.06 3.72 -14.65
C VAL A 300 -19.29 3.96 -13.75
N LEU A 301 -19.98 2.90 -13.32
CA LEU A 301 -21.15 3.00 -12.46
C LEU A 301 -20.80 3.55 -11.06
N GLU A 302 -19.74 3.06 -10.45
CA GLU A 302 -19.31 3.48 -9.12
C GLU A 302 -18.76 4.90 -9.13
N PHE A 303 -18.02 5.28 -10.17
CA PHE A 303 -17.50 6.62 -10.34
C PHE A 303 -18.61 7.64 -10.56
N ASP A 304 -19.66 7.31 -11.33
CA ASP A 304 -20.85 8.16 -11.49
C ASP A 304 -21.50 8.45 -10.12
N ARG A 305 -21.76 7.39 -9.33
CA ARG A 305 -22.33 7.50 -7.98
C ARG A 305 -21.43 8.30 -7.04
N PHE A 306 -20.11 8.14 -7.15
CA PHE A 306 -19.13 8.86 -6.37
C PHE A 306 -19.14 10.36 -6.72
N CYS A 307 -19.15 10.70 -8.01
CA CYS A 307 -19.28 12.07 -8.50
C CYS A 307 -20.59 12.72 -8.06
N GLU A 308 -21.72 12.01 -8.21
CA GLU A 308 -23.04 12.50 -7.78
C GLU A 308 -23.06 12.82 -6.28
N ARG A 309 -22.55 11.90 -5.45
CA ARG A 309 -22.60 12.02 -3.99
C ARG A 309 -21.62 13.06 -3.46
N PHE A 310 -20.41 13.14 -4.04
CA PHE A 310 -19.30 13.90 -3.46
C PHE A 310 -18.79 15.09 -4.28
N GLY A 311 -19.27 15.31 -5.52
CA GLY A 311 -18.81 16.41 -6.38
C GLY A 311 -18.92 17.80 -5.76
N ARG A 312 -19.90 18.02 -4.86
CA ARG A 312 -20.07 19.29 -4.13
C ARG A 312 -18.90 19.63 -3.18
N TRP A 313 -18.15 18.62 -2.74
CA TRP A 313 -17.05 18.83 -1.78
C TRP A 313 -15.82 19.46 -2.44
N CYS A 314 -15.61 19.25 -3.74
CA CYS A 314 -14.53 19.90 -4.49
C CYS A 314 -14.63 21.44 -4.45
N GLY A 315 -15.85 21.98 -4.49
CA GLY A 315 -16.07 23.43 -4.39
C GLY A 315 -15.70 24.02 -3.02
N ARG A 316 -15.66 23.21 -1.95
CA ARG A 316 -15.28 23.65 -0.59
C ARG A 316 -13.77 23.65 -0.37
N TRP A 317 -13.02 22.82 -1.10
CA TRP A 317 -11.56 22.71 -0.97
C TRP A 317 -10.80 23.80 -1.74
N ASN A 318 -11.42 24.37 -2.77
CA ASN A 318 -10.87 25.44 -3.60
C ASN A 318 -10.98 26.84 -2.96
N GLY A 319 -11.38 26.95 -1.69
CA GLY A 319 -11.36 28.23 -0.99
C GLY A 319 -9.93 28.62 -0.65
N ASP A 320 -9.43 29.70 -1.26
CA ASP A 320 -8.12 30.32 -1.01
C ASP A 320 -7.89 30.54 0.50
N ARG A 321 -7.31 29.57 1.19
CA ARG A 321 -6.68 29.78 2.49
C ARG A 321 -5.28 30.28 2.21
N GLU A 322 -5.05 31.57 2.39
CA GLU A 322 -3.71 32.15 2.34
C GLU A 322 -2.76 31.36 3.26
N PRO A 323 -1.59 30.92 2.78
CA PRO A 323 -0.61 30.27 3.63
C PRO A 323 -0.09 31.28 4.66
N ALA A 324 -0.25 30.96 5.94
CA ALA A 324 0.15 31.83 7.06
C ALA A 324 1.67 31.99 7.25
N CYS A 325 2.51 31.45 6.36
CA CYS A 325 3.97 31.40 6.54
C CYS A 325 4.71 31.82 5.26
N SER A 326 5.63 32.78 5.38
CA SER A 326 6.39 33.34 4.26
C SER A 326 7.45 32.33 3.75
N SER A 327 7.75 32.37 2.45
CA SER A 327 8.74 31.48 1.82
C SER A 327 10.17 31.68 2.33
N GLU A 328 10.49 32.86 2.86
CA GLU A 328 11.82 33.19 3.40
C GLU A 328 12.04 32.58 4.79
N ASP A 329 11.04 32.62 5.68
CA ASP A 329 11.13 32.06 7.04
C ASP A 329 11.32 30.53 7.02
N VAL A 330 10.78 29.85 6.02
CA VAL A 330 10.87 28.39 5.86
C VAL A 330 12.21 27.99 5.22
N ARG A 331 12.67 28.71 4.18
CA ARG A 331 13.97 28.44 3.51
C ARG A 331 15.16 28.59 4.46
N VAL A 332 15.15 29.60 5.33
CA VAL A 332 16.20 29.81 6.35
C VAL A 332 16.16 28.69 7.40
N GLY A 333 14.98 28.15 7.72
CA GLY A 333 14.81 27.00 8.62
C GLY A 333 15.25 25.66 8.02
N LEU A 334 15.07 25.45 6.71
CA LEU A 334 15.51 24.23 5.99
C LEU A 334 17.04 24.16 5.84
N ALA A 335 17.72 25.28 5.61
CA ALA A 335 19.18 25.33 5.49
C ALA A 335 19.93 25.08 6.82
N ALA A 336 19.22 25.21 7.96
CA ALA A 336 19.78 25.08 9.30
C ALA A 336 19.51 23.72 9.97
N ARG A 337 18.91 22.75 9.26
CA ARG A 337 18.57 21.45 9.85
C ARG A 337 19.70 20.42 9.67
N PRO A 338 20.27 19.86 10.76
CA PRO A 338 20.77 18.50 10.66
C PRO A 338 19.59 17.59 10.30
N ALA A 339 19.83 16.55 9.50
CA ALA A 339 18.84 15.53 9.16
C ALA A 339 18.02 15.16 10.39
N SER A 340 16.69 15.08 10.25
CA SER A 340 15.77 14.74 11.35
C SER A 340 16.39 13.63 12.21
N THR A 341 16.82 13.98 13.42
CA THR A 341 17.42 13.06 14.37
C THR A 341 16.32 12.27 15.06
N CYS A 342 15.46 11.62 14.27
CA CYS A 342 14.75 10.45 14.76
C CYS A 342 15.81 9.35 14.88
N ALA A 343 16.66 9.50 15.90
CA ALA A 343 17.77 8.62 16.19
C ALA A 343 17.21 7.37 16.84
N THR A 344 16.48 6.56 16.06
CA THR A 344 16.51 5.14 16.36
C THR A 344 17.94 4.70 16.15
N ASP A 345 18.65 4.52 17.26
CA ASP A 345 19.99 4.00 17.22
C ASP A 345 19.99 2.57 16.66
N ARG A 346 21.18 2.06 16.37
CA ARG A 346 21.35 0.71 15.83
C ARG A 346 20.73 -0.34 16.75
N ALA A 347 20.65 -0.08 18.06
CA ALA A 347 20.05 -1.00 19.03
C ALA A 347 18.53 -1.07 18.86
N GLY A 348 17.84 0.07 18.71
CA GLY A 348 16.41 0.14 18.44
C GLY A 348 16.03 -0.50 17.10
N ALA A 349 16.82 -0.27 16.05
CA ALA A 349 16.61 -0.96 14.76
C ALA A 349 16.76 -2.48 14.89
N ASN A 350 17.79 -2.96 15.61
CA ASN A 350 17.99 -4.39 15.84
C ASN A 350 16.88 -5.01 16.70
N GLU A 351 16.35 -4.28 17.67
CA GLU A 351 15.21 -4.74 18.48
C GLU A 351 13.95 -4.87 17.64
N LEU A 352 13.63 -3.84 16.83
CA LEU A 352 12.47 -3.91 15.93
C LEU A 352 12.61 -5.05 14.91
N LEU A 353 13.83 -5.31 14.41
CA LEU A 353 14.09 -6.42 13.51
C LEU A 353 13.81 -7.78 14.18
N ARG A 354 14.19 -7.94 15.46
CA ARG A 354 13.82 -9.15 16.24
C ARG A 354 12.31 -9.27 16.39
N GLN A 355 11.61 -8.17 16.67
CA GLN A 355 10.15 -8.16 16.80
C GLN A 355 9.47 -8.50 15.47
N TYR A 356 9.98 -8.01 14.34
CA TYR A 356 9.49 -8.35 13.00
C TYR A 356 9.74 -9.81 12.63
N ASN A 357 10.86 -10.39 13.06
CA ASN A 357 11.07 -11.84 12.92
C ASN A 357 10.03 -12.65 13.69
N LEU A 358 9.72 -12.25 14.93
CA LEU A 358 8.66 -12.87 15.73
C LEU A 358 7.29 -12.68 15.07
N TYR A 359 6.99 -11.47 14.57
CA TYR A 359 5.77 -11.18 13.82
C TYR A 359 5.63 -12.14 12.65
N ALA A 360 6.61 -12.20 11.75
CA ALA A 360 6.58 -13.06 10.56
C ALA A 360 6.34 -14.53 10.94
N ARG A 361 7.00 -15.03 11.99
CA ARG A 361 6.82 -16.40 12.49
C ARG A 361 5.46 -16.64 13.13
N VAL A 362 4.86 -15.61 13.74
CA VAL A 362 3.48 -15.68 14.21
C VAL A 362 2.55 -15.76 13.01
N VAL A 363 2.61 -14.85 12.04
CA VAL A 363 1.61 -14.87 10.94
C VAL A 363 1.71 -16.10 10.04
N THR A 364 2.89 -16.71 9.94
CA THR A 364 3.11 -17.97 9.20
C THR A 364 2.75 -19.24 9.99
N GLY A 365 2.47 -19.12 11.30
CA GLY A 365 2.06 -20.26 12.12
C GLY A 365 3.21 -21.06 12.76
N THR A 366 4.45 -20.59 12.62
CA THR A 366 5.65 -21.22 13.19
C THR A 366 5.75 -21.00 14.71
N ILE A 367 5.18 -19.91 15.24
CA ILE A 367 5.06 -19.65 16.69
C ILE A 367 3.65 -19.14 17.01
N ASP A 368 3.15 -19.46 18.21
CA ASP A 368 1.96 -18.84 18.77
C ASP A 368 2.16 -17.38 19.18
N ALA A 369 1.16 -16.52 18.94
CA ALA A 369 1.24 -15.09 19.27
C ALA A 369 1.54 -14.83 20.75
N SER A 370 0.96 -15.64 21.65
CA SER A 370 1.18 -15.55 23.10
C SER A 370 2.62 -15.87 23.50
N ALA A 371 3.25 -16.85 22.83
CA ALA A 371 4.63 -17.23 23.08
C ALA A 371 5.64 -16.19 22.53
N ALA A 372 5.26 -15.48 21.47
CA ALA A 372 6.07 -14.41 20.88
C ALA A 372 6.08 -13.11 21.70
N GLY A 373 5.14 -12.94 22.64
CA GLY A 373 5.05 -11.74 23.47
C GLY A 373 4.70 -10.45 22.69
N LEU A 374 4.13 -10.58 21.48
CA LEU A 374 3.75 -9.43 20.67
C LEU A 374 2.47 -8.78 21.23
N PRO A 375 2.50 -7.47 21.53
CA PRO A 375 1.30 -6.74 21.92
C PRO A 375 0.22 -6.87 20.85
N SER A 376 -0.99 -7.25 21.24
CA SER A 376 -2.10 -7.47 20.30
C SER A 376 -3.46 -7.26 20.98
N PRO A 377 -3.71 -6.07 21.58
CA PRO A 377 -5.00 -5.78 22.17
C PRO A 377 -6.07 -5.89 21.09
N GLY A 378 -7.06 -6.75 21.29
CA GLY A 378 -8.17 -6.93 20.34
C GLY A 378 -7.90 -7.87 19.17
N LEU A 379 -6.75 -8.56 19.11
CA LEU A 379 -6.55 -9.62 18.12
C LEU A 379 -7.52 -10.76 18.37
N GLU A 380 -8.33 -11.04 17.36
CA GLU A 380 -9.25 -12.17 17.33
C GLU A 380 -8.49 -13.44 16.91
N PRO A 381 -8.29 -14.45 17.78
CA PRO A 381 -7.49 -15.63 17.45
C PRO A 381 -8.03 -16.42 16.25
N GLU A 382 -9.35 -16.37 16.05
CA GLU A 382 -10.03 -16.97 14.90
C GLU A 382 -9.62 -16.28 13.59
N ALA A 383 -9.47 -14.94 13.58
CA ALA A 383 -9.10 -14.17 12.40
C ALA A 383 -7.70 -14.56 11.89
N LEU A 384 -6.72 -14.66 12.80
CA LEU A 384 -5.38 -15.12 12.47
C LEU A 384 -5.37 -16.58 11.99
N THR A 385 -6.26 -17.42 12.54
CA THR A 385 -6.41 -18.81 12.09
C THR A 385 -6.96 -18.88 10.66
N VAL A 386 -7.96 -18.04 10.33
CA VAL A 386 -8.52 -17.92 8.98
C VAL A 386 -7.47 -17.43 7.99
N TYR A 387 -6.66 -16.44 8.37
CA TYR A 387 -5.54 -15.99 7.55
C TYR A 387 -4.60 -17.15 7.21
N ARG A 388 -4.09 -17.85 8.23
CA ARG A 388 -3.13 -18.96 8.05
C ARG A 388 -3.69 -20.12 7.23
N ARG A 389 -4.96 -20.48 7.43
CA ARG A 389 -5.56 -21.67 6.81
C ARG A 389 -6.16 -21.43 5.43
N SER A 390 -6.58 -20.20 5.14
CA SER A 390 -7.39 -19.92 3.95
C SER A 390 -6.82 -18.80 3.10
N TYR A 391 -6.32 -17.72 3.71
CA TYR A 391 -5.82 -16.58 2.94
C TYR A 391 -4.40 -16.83 2.43
N LEU A 392 -3.46 -17.09 3.34
CA LEU A 392 -2.04 -17.28 3.04
C LEU A 392 -1.79 -18.41 2.02
N PRO A 393 -2.49 -19.56 2.07
CA PRO A 393 -2.35 -20.58 1.04
C PRO A 393 -2.72 -20.11 -0.36
N ARG A 394 -3.85 -19.39 -0.51
CA ARG A 394 -4.29 -18.88 -1.81
C ARG A 394 -3.41 -17.73 -2.31
N GLU A 395 -2.95 -16.88 -1.40
CA GLU A 395 -1.97 -15.85 -1.71
C GLU A 395 -0.74 -16.46 -2.40
N ILE A 396 -0.12 -17.48 -1.79
CA ILE A 396 1.09 -18.08 -2.37
C ILE A 396 0.78 -18.96 -3.59
N LEU A 397 -0.33 -19.70 -3.59
CA LEU A 397 -0.63 -20.67 -4.66
C LEU A 397 -1.33 -20.06 -5.88
N GLU A 398 -2.19 -19.06 -5.70
CA GLU A 398 -3.13 -18.58 -6.72
C GLU A 398 -2.84 -17.15 -7.21
N TRP A 399 -2.27 -16.28 -6.39
CA TRP A 399 -2.02 -14.89 -6.80
C TRP A 399 -0.85 -14.80 -7.79
N GLY A 400 -0.95 -13.84 -8.72
CA GLY A 400 -0.04 -13.72 -9.85
C GLY A 400 -0.15 -14.87 -10.87
N GLY A 401 -1.09 -15.80 -10.67
CA GLY A 401 -1.28 -17.01 -11.47
C GLY A 401 -1.44 -18.24 -10.58
N ASP A 402 -2.39 -19.12 -10.93
CA ASP A 402 -2.51 -20.42 -10.26
C ASP A 402 -1.29 -21.28 -10.58
N LEU A 403 -0.64 -21.81 -9.54
CA LEU A 403 0.61 -22.55 -9.70
C LEU A 403 0.47 -23.79 -10.61
N ARG A 404 -0.72 -24.42 -10.64
CA ARG A 404 -0.99 -25.55 -11.54
C ARG A 404 -1.14 -25.10 -12.99
N ASP A 405 -1.62 -23.89 -13.23
CA ASP A 405 -1.70 -23.29 -14.57
C ASP A 405 -0.34 -22.75 -15.03
N MET A 406 0.46 -22.23 -14.10
CA MET A 406 1.82 -21.76 -14.36
C MET A 406 2.78 -22.93 -14.65
N PHE A 407 2.66 -24.05 -13.94
CA PHE A 407 3.58 -25.19 -14.04
C PHE A 407 2.87 -26.53 -14.31
N PRO A 408 2.10 -26.65 -15.41
CA PRO A 408 1.22 -27.79 -15.64
C PRO A 408 1.94 -29.12 -15.82
N GLN A 409 3.17 -29.14 -16.37
CA GLN A 409 3.98 -30.36 -16.50
C GLN A 409 4.63 -30.72 -15.18
N THR A 410 5.23 -29.75 -14.49
CA THR A 410 5.88 -29.98 -13.20
C THR A 410 4.88 -30.45 -12.14
N CYS A 411 3.70 -29.82 -12.03
CA CYS A 411 2.67 -30.26 -11.09
C CYS A 411 2.20 -31.70 -11.38
N ARG A 412 2.10 -32.11 -12.64
CA ARG A 412 1.78 -33.51 -12.99
C ARG A 412 2.88 -34.49 -12.56
N LEU A 413 4.14 -34.08 -12.55
CA LEU A 413 5.24 -34.90 -12.02
C LEU A 413 5.18 -34.98 -10.50
N LEU A 414 4.95 -33.87 -9.81
CA LEU A 414 4.75 -33.85 -8.35
C LEU A 414 3.59 -34.76 -7.93
N ASP A 415 2.44 -34.66 -8.60
CA ASP A 415 1.26 -35.49 -8.31
C ASP A 415 1.56 -37.00 -8.47
N ARG A 416 2.36 -37.40 -9.47
CA ARG A 416 2.79 -38.81 -9.66
C ARG A 416 3.69 -39.33 -8.54
N HIS A 417 4.37 -38.44 -7.85
CA HIS A 417 5.23 -38.74 -6.70
C HIS A 417 4.52 -38.48 -5.36
N GLU A 418 3.19 -38.33 -5.37
CA GLU A 418 2.35 -38.07 -4.19
C GLU A 418 2.76 -36.80 -3.42
N MET A 419 3.39 -35.84 -4.11
CA MET A 419 3.78 -34.56 -3.54
C MET A 419 2.67 -33.54 -3.71
N THR A 420 2.28 -32.90 -2.61
CA THR A 420 1.20 -31.90 -2.61
C THR A 420 1.77 -30.48 -2.66
N LEU A 421 1.00 -29.53 -3.20
CA LEU A 421 1.39 -28.11 -3.15
C LEU A 421 1.39 -27.52 -1.72
N ALA A 422 0.85 -28.25 -0.73
CA ALA A 422 0.98 -27.85 0.67
C ALA A 422 2.44 -27.88 1.15
N SER A 423 3.27 -28.78 0.62
CA SER A 423 4.70 -28.78 0.99
C SER A 423 5.47 -27.62 0.37
N PHE A 424 4.98 -27.04 -0.74
CA PHE A 424 5.53 -25.78 -1.27
C PHE A 424 5.27 -24.61 -0.33
N LEU A 425 4.09 -24.54 0.29
CA LEU A 425 3.79 -23.53 1.32
C LEU A 425 4.71 -23.63 2.53
N GLU A 426 4.96 -24.85 3.00
CA GLU A 426 5.92 -25.10 4.09
C GLU A 426 7.34 -24.71 3.68
N TYR A 427 7.73 -25.02 2.44
CA TYR A 427 9.02 -24.63 1.88
C TYR A 427 9.18 -23.11 1.80
N TRP A 428 8.14 -22.39 1.35
CA TRP A 428 8.15 -20.93 1.18
C TRP A 428 8.53 -20.19 2.46
N PHE A 429 8.01 -20.64 3.61
CA PHE A 429 8.26 -20.02 4.91
C PHE A 429 9.26 -20.77 5.79
N ARG A 430 9.99 -21.75 5.21
CA ARG A 430 10.93 -22.60 5.95
C ARG A 430 12.05 -21.79 6.61
N GLU A 431 12.65 -20.88 5.85
CA GLU A 431 13.77 -20.04 6.29
C GLU A 431 13.68 -18.63 5.70
N PRO A 432 14.19 -17.60 6.41
CA PRO A 432 14.27 -16.25 5.86
C PRO A 432 15.25 -16.22 4.67
N ARG A 433 14.89 -15.47 3.64
CA ARG A 433 15.65 -15.32 2.40
C ARG A 433 16.38 -13.98 2.38
N THR A 434 17.55 -13.94 1.74
CA THR A 434 18.22 -12.67 1.43
C THR A 434 17.47 -11.97 0.31
N VAL A 435 17.34 -10.64 0.39
CA VAL A 435 16.76 -9.86 -0.70
C VAL A 435 17.85 -9.58 -1.73
N GLU A 436 17.72 -10.20 -2.90
CA GLU A 436 18.72 -10.08 -3.98
C GLU A 436 18.41 -8.94 -4.97
N GLY A 437 17.20 -8.39 -4.93
CA GLY A 437 16.77 -7.33 -5.84
C GLY A 437 15.43 -6.69 -5.45
N PRO A 438 14.94 -5.76 -6.29
CA PRO A 438 13.57 -5.26 -6.25
C PRO A 438 12.55 -6.35 -6.01
N TYR A 439 11.59 -6.08 -5.14
CA TYR A 439 10.51 -7.02 -4.90
C TYR A 439 9.57 -7.10 -6.11
N ASP A 440 9.37 -8.32 -6.60
CA ASP A 440 8.36 -8.68 -7.59
C ASP A 440 7.78 -10.03 -7.19
N PHE A 441 6.50 -10.06 -6.81
CA PHE A 441 5.87 -11.28 -6.27
C PHE A 441 5.82 -12.41 -7.29
N PHE A 442 5.56 -12.08 -8.55
CA PHE A 442 5.45 -13.06 -9.63
C PHE A 442 6.80 -13.73 -9.87
N LEU A 443 7.86 -12.94 -10.05
CA LEU A 443 9.22 -13.47 -10.27
C LEU A 443 9.72 -14.26 -9.06
N LEU A 444 9.50 -13.74 -7.84
CA LEU A 444 9.84 -14.45 -6.61
C LEU A 444 9.13 -15.80 -6.53
N LYS A 445 7.84 -15.86 -6.91
CA LYS A 445 7.07 -17.10 -6.90
C LYS A 445 7.65 -18.14 -7.84
N LEU A 446 8.09 -17.73 -9.02
CA LEU A 446 8.75 -18.61 -9.98
C LEU A 446 10.09 -19.14 -9.42
N ASP A 447 10.92 -18.26 -8.85
CA ASP A 447 12.22 -18.65 -8.27
C ASP A 447 12.03 -19.64 -7.12
N CYS A 448 11.18 -19.30 -6.15
CA CYS A 448 10.87 -20.18 -5.01
C CYS A 448 10.35 -21.55 -5.45
N PHE A 449 9.48 -21.60 -6.46
CA PHE A 449 8.93 -22.87 -6.93
C PHE A 449 9.96 -23.73 -7.66
N CYS A 450 10.81 -23.13 -8.48
CA CYS A 450 11.93 -23.83 -9.13
C CYS A 450 12.91 -24.43 -8.11
N GLU A 451 13.25 -23.67 -7.05
CA GLU A 451 14.11 -24.16 -5.97
C GLU A 451 13.45 -25.32 -5.20
N PHE A 452 12.18 -25.18 -4.84
CA PHE A 452 11.41 -26.24 -4.18
C PHE A 452 11.43 -27.53 -5.00
N VAL A 453 11.14 -27.45 -6.30
CA VAL A 453 11.16 -28.62 -7.18
C VAL A 453 12.57 -29.18 -7.32
N GLY A 454 13.58 -28.31 -7.44
CA GLY A 454 14.99 -28.71 -7.52
C GLY A 454 15.46 -29.49 -6.30
N GLU A 455 15.04 -29.10 -5.11
CA GLU A 455 15.37 -29.78 -3.86
C GLU A 455 14.55 -31.06 -3.66
N MET A 456 13.23 -30.98 -3.86
CA MET A 456 12.32 -32.04 -3.45
C MET A 456 12.06 -33.10 -4.51
N LEU A 457 12.17 -32.77 -5.79
CA LEU A 457 12.07 -33.71 -6.91
C LEU A 457 13.08 -33.33 -8.02
N PRO A 458 14.39 -33.59 -7.82
CA PRO A 458 15.43 -33.17 -8.77
C PRO A 458 15.21 -33.64 -10.22
N SER A 459 14.52 -34.77 -10.41
CA SER A 459 14.16 -35.30 -11.73
C SER A 459 13.21 -34.39 -12.54
N ALA A 460 12.46 -33.50 -11.88
CA ALA A 460 11.55 -32.55 -12.48
C ALA A 460 12.15 -31.13 -12.63
N ALA A 461 13.36 -30.88 -12.12
CA ALA A 461 13.97 -29.54 -12.06
C ALA A 461 14.10 -28.88 -13.45
N ASN A 462 14.52 -29.64 -14.46
CA ASN A 462 14.65 -29.13 -15.83
C ASN A 462 13.30 -28.73 -16.45
N VAL A 463 12.21 -29.43 -16.07
CA VAL A 463 10.87 -29.13 -16.55
C VAL A 463 10.37 -27.83 -15.91
N ALA A 464 10.54 -27.70 -14.59
CA ALA A 464 10.19 -26.49 -13.87
C ALA A 464 10.96 -25.26 -14.39
N ALA A 465 12.27 -25.39 -14.57
CA ALA A 465 13.10 -24.32 -15.10
C ALA A 465 12.68 -23.87 -16.51
N HIS A 466 12.23 -24.81 -17.35
CA HIS A 466 11.74 -24.49 -18.69
C HIS A 466 10.41 -23.71 -18.65
N GLU A 467 9.42 -24.19 -17.90
CA GLU A 467 8.13 -23.50 -17.72
C GLU A 467 8.33 -22.11 -17.11
N ALA A 468 9.23 -21.98 -16.14
CA ALA A 468 9.56 -20.70 -15.51
C ALA A 468 10.21 -19.71 -16.50
N ALA A 469 11.03 -20.19 -17.43
CA ALA A 469 11.65 -19.35 -18.45
C ALA A 469 10.63 -18.80 -19.45
N GLU A 470 9.66 -19.62 -19.86
CA GLU A 470 8.55 -19.18 -20.73
C GLU A 470 7.70 -18.10 -20.05
N LEU A 471 7.38 -18.28 -18.76
CA LEU A 471 6.64 -17.31 -17.96
C LEU A 471 7.37 -15.98 -17.82
N ARG A 472 8.70 -15.99 -17.61
CA ARG A 472 9.51 -14.76 -17.55
C ARG A 472 9.48 -14.00 -18.88
N LEU A 473 9.65 -14.69 -19.99
CA LEU A 473 9.59 -14.08 -21.32
C LEU A 473 8.21 -13.44 -21.58
N GLY A 474 7.13 -14.12 -21.19
CA GLY A 474 5.77 -13.59 -21.28
C GLY A 474 5.57 -12.34 -20.43
N TYR A 475 6.07 -12.35 -19.19
CA TYR A 475 5.99 -11.22 -18.28
C TYR A 475 6.77 -10.00 -18.78
N GLU A 476 8.01 -10.19 -19.26
CA GLU A 476 8.81 -9.13 -19.87
C GLU A 476 8.09 -8.51 -21.09
N THR A 477 7.53 -9.36 -21.95
CA THR A 477 6.78 -8.90 -23.14
C THR A 477 5.54 -8.10 -22.75
N ALA A 478 4.80 -8.52 -21.72
CA ALA A 478 3.61 -7.82 -21.24
C ALA A 478 3.96 -6.44 -20.64
N CYS A 479 5.09 -6.31 -19.95
CA CYS A 479 5.58 -5.04 -19.43
C CYS A 479 6.02 -4.05 -20.53
N GLU A 480 6.36 -4.54 -21.73
CA GLU A 480 6.77 -3.71 -22.87
C GLU A 480 5.61 -3.31 -23.81
N GLN A 481 4.54 -4.12 -23.88
CA GLN A 481 3.41 -3.90 -24.78
C GLN A 481 2.30 -3.07 -24.13
N ILE A 482 2.15 -1.81 -24.52
CA ILE A 482 1.04 -0.96 -24.06
C ILE A 482 0.40 -0.25 -25.24
N GLY A 483 -0.91 -0.42 -25.38
CA GLY A 483 -1.75 0.42 -26.23
C GLY A 483 -1.58 0.23 -27.74
N THR A 484 -1.67 -1.01 -28.24
CA THR A 484 -2.04 -1.23 -29.65
C THR A 484 -3.51 -0.92 -29.90
#